data_AF-A0A933UGT2-F1
#
_entry.id   AF-A0A933UGT2-F1
#
_cell.length_a   1.000
_cell.length_b   1.000
_cell.length_c   1.000
_cell.angle_alpha   90.00
_cell.angle_beta   90.00
_cell.angle_gamma   90.00
#
_symmetry.space_group_name_H-M   'P 1'
#
loop_
_entity.id
_entity.type
_entity.pdbx_description
1 polymer ?
#
loop_
_entity_poly.entity_id
_entity_poly.type
_entity_poly.pdbx_seq_one_letter_code
_entity_poly.pdbx_strand_id
1 'polypeptide(L)' 'MNWQERIFSDPQVLQGKPCIKGTCIPAALA' A
#
# COMPACT_ATOMS: atom_id res chain seq x y z
N MET A 1 -6.37 -14.57 6.73
CA MET A 1 -6.62 -13.16 6.40
C MET A 1 -5.29 -12.55 5.98
N ASN A 2 -4.97 -12.63 4.69
CA ASN A 2 -3.65 -12.24 4.18
C ASN A 2 -3.67 -10.76 3.81
N TRP A 3 -3.14 -9.92 4.69
CA TRP A 3 -3.05 -8.47 4.47
C TRP A 3 -2.25 -8.11 3.21
N GLN A 4 -1.36 -9.01 2.77
CA GLN A 4 -0.56 -8.89 1.55
C GLN A 4 -1.44 -8.80 0.28
N GLU A 5 -2.58 -9.49 0.25
CA GLU A 5 -3.55 -9.43 -0.87
C GLU A 5 -4.24 -8.06 -0.97
N ARG A 6 -4.09 -7.23 0.06
CA ARG A 6 -4.62 -5.86 0.11
C ARG A 6 -3.54 -4.83 -0.21
N ILE A 7 -2.31 -5.22 -0.53
CA ILE A 7 -1.28 -4.27 -0.96
C ILE A 7 -1.56 -3.87 -2.40
N PHE A 8 -1.63 -2.57 -2.66
CA PHE A 8 -1.73 -2.02 -4.01
C PHE A 8 -0.76 -0.87 -4.19
N SER A 9 -0.35 -0.61 -5.44
CA SER A 9 0.48 0.55 -5.79
C SER A 9 -0.30 1.38 -6.81
N ASP A 10 -0.55 2.64 -6.50
CA ASP A 10 -1.21 3.59 -7.40
C ASP A 10 -0.30 4.82 -7.53
N PRO A 11 0.12 5.23 -8.74
CA PRO A 11 0.96 6.41 -8.94
C PRO A 11 0.40 7.69 -8.31
N GLN A 12 -0.94 7.78 -8.19
CA GLN A 12 -1.64 8.92 -7.60
C GLN A 12 -1.66 8.87 -6.07
N VAL A 13 -1.40 7.70 -5.47
CA VAL A 13 -1.41 7.48 -4.02
C VAL A 13 0.01 7.25 -3.53
N LEU A 14 0.49 8.10 -2.62
CA LEU A 14 1.83 7.98 -2.03
C LEU A 14 2.95 7.82 -3.07
N GLN A 15 2.79 8.47 -4.24
CA GLN A 15 3.75 8.45 -5.36
C GLN A 15 4.02 7.03 -5.92
N GLY A 16 3.04 6.14 -5.88
CA GLY A 16 3.20 4.76 -6.36
C GLY A 16 3.89 3.84 -5.36
N LYS A 17 4.12 4.28 -4.11
CA LYS A 17 4.60 3.38 -3.05
C LYS A 17 3.53 2.32 -2.76
N PRO A 18 3.92 1.06 -2.52
CA PRO A 18 2.97 0.02 -2.17
C PRO A 18 2.32 0.36 -0.83
N CYS A 19 0.99 0.36 -0.79
CA CYS A 19 0.18 0.76 0.35
C CYS A 19 -0.87 -0.30 0.68
N ILE A 20 -1.24 -0.39 1.95
CA ILE A 20 -2.34 -1.27 2.35
C ILE A 20 -3.66 -0.61 1.93
N LYS A 21 -4.49 -1.32 1.17
CA LYS A 21 -5.78 -0.85 0.66
C LYS A 21 -6.69 -0.37 1.78
N GLY A 22 -7.12 0.88 1.68
CA GLY A 22 -7.95 1.55 2.68
C GLY A 22 -7.16 2.24 3.80
N THR A 23 -5.83 2.26 3.75
CA THR A 23 -4.99 3.02 4.67
C THR A 23 -3.98 3.87 3.89
N CYS A 24 -3.46 4.92 4.54
CA CYS A 24 -2.33 5.70 4.05
C CYS A 24 -1.00 5.16 4.60
N ILE A 25 -0.91 3.85 4.85
CA ILE A 25 0.28 3.21 5.43
C ILE A 25 1.04 2.52 4.31
N PRO A 26 2.30 2.92 4.03
CA PRO A 26 3.18 2.21 3.13
C PRO A 26 3.44 0.79 3.64
N ALA A 27 3.35 -0.20 2.75
CA ALA A 27 3.73 -1.57 3.04
C ALA A 27 5.26 -1.72 3.24
N ALA A 28 6.04 -0.80 2.66
CA ALA A 28 7.46 -0.67 2.91
C ALA A 28 7.70 0.29 4.08
N LEU A 29 7.57 -0.21 5.30
CA LEU A 29 8.14 0.41 6.50
C LEU A 29 9.57 -0.12 6.63
N ALA A 30 10.51 0.52 5.94
CA ALA A 30 11.95 0.30 6.08
C ALA A 30 12.62 1.63 6.43
#